data_AF-A0ABC8SZQ0-F1
#
_entry.id   AF-A0ABC8SZQ0-F1
#
_cell.length_a   1.000
_cell.length_b   1.000
_cell.length_c   1.000
_cell.angle_alpha   90.00
_cell.angle_beta   90.00
_cell.angle_gamma   90.00
#
_symmetry.space_group_name_H-M   'P 1'
#
loop_
_entity.id
_entity.type
_entity.pdbx_description
1 polymer ?
#
loop_
_entity_poly.entity_id
_entity_poly.type
_entity_poly.pdbx_seq_one_letter_code
_entity_poly.pdbx_strand_id
1 'polypeptide(L)'
;MNSFYEIEPRYFDYWNRHCEPKAWRVGLGSLCLAEPPSIKFEFESENYQKPPYMQMQWLDQKVADGKSVLYVAFGNESELDDGFEERVKKRGILMRDWVDQREVLGHQSDQVFLSHCGWNSVIENKCAKVQILAWPMMAEQPLNARMVMEEIKIGLRVEISNESVKGFVK
;
A
#
# COMPACT_ATOMS: atom_id res chain seq x y z
N MET A 1 14.59 12.53 -6.42
CA MET A 1 13.25 11.97 -6.73
C MET A 1 13.20 10.54 -6.24
N ASN A 2 12.20 10.19 -5.44
CA ASN A 2 12.00 8.83 -4.91
C ASN A 2 11.37 7.94 -5.99
N SER A 3 12.13 7.53 -7.00
CA SER A 3 11.65 6.71 -8.12
C SER A 3 12.80 5.97 -8.82
N PHE A 4 12.49 5.12 -9.80
CA PHE A 4 13.41 4.31 -10.61
C PHE A 4 13.32 4.68 -12.11
N TYR A 5 14.38 4.40 -12.90
CA TYR A 5 14.36 4.74 -14.34
C TYR A 5 13.31 3.94 -15.09
N GLU A 6 13.18 2.69 -14.71
CA GLU A 6 12.39 1.66 -15.35
C GLU A 6 10.88 1.91 -15.21
N ILE A 7 10.47 2.69 -14.20
CA ILE A 7 9.06 3.00 -13.94
C ILE A 7 8.56 4.16 -14.81
N GLU A 8 9.39 5.18 -15.00
CA GLU A 8 8.97 6.42 -15.65
C GLU A 8 10.06 7.04 -16.54
N PRO A 9 10.57 6.29 -17.52
CA PRO A 9 11.72 6.74 -18.32
C PRO A 9 11.38 8.01 -19.11
N ARG A 10 10.18 8.09 -19.68
CA ARG A 10 9.71 9.23 -20.48
C ARG A 10 9.59 10.51 -19.66
N TYR A 11 9.01 10.43 -18.46
CA TYR A 11 8.81 11.58 -17.59
C TYR A 11 10.13 12.14 -17.07
N PHE A 12 11.05 11.26 -16.70
CA PHE A 12 12.37 11.67 -16.25
C PHE A 12 13.21 12.29 -17.38
N ASP A 13 13.23 11.66 -18.56
CA ASP A 13 13.94 12.20 -19.71
C ASP A 13 13.37 13.55 -20.12
N TYR A 14 12.05 13.71 -20.07
CA TYR A 14 11.38 14.98 -20.30
C TYR A 14 11.84 16.05 -19.28
N TRP A 15 11.81 15.74 -17.98
CA TRP A 15 12.25 16.66 -16.93
C TRP A 15 13.71 17.08 -17.12
N ASN A 16 14.61 16.12 -17.33
CA ASN A 16 16.03 16.42 -17.47
C ASN A 16 16.40 17.13 -18.78
N ARG A 17 15.53 17.12 -19.79
CA ARG A 17 15.71 17.93 -21.00
C ARG A 17 15.15 19.34 -20.87
N HIS A 18 14.00 19.51 -20.23
CA HIS A 18 13.23 20.76 -20.31
C HIS A 18 13.10 21.52 -18.98
N CYS A 19 13.44 20.90 -17.86
CA CYS A 19 13.27 21.46 -16.53
C CYS A 19 14.61 21.61 -15.79
N GLU A 20 14.62 22.55 -14.85
CA GLU A 20 15.67 22.74 -13.84
C GLU A 20 15.02 22.85 -12.45
N PRO A 21 15.66 22.36 -11.37
CA PRO A 21 16.95 21.66 -11.36
C PRO A 21 16.85 20.25 -11.97
N LYS A 22 17.99 19.70 -12.42
CA LYS A 22 18.03 18.31 -12.91
C LYS A 22 17.61 17.35 -11.81
N ALA A 23 16.78 16.39 -12.17
CA ALA A 23 16.31 15.37 -11.26
C ALA A 23 17.34 14.23 -11.17
N TRP A 24 17.66 13.85 -9.94
CA TRP A 24 18.42 12.64 -9.64
C TRP A 24 17.49 11.60 -9.02
N ARG A 25 17.60 10.35 -9.49
CA ARG A 25 16.85 9.24 -8.93
C ARG A 25 17.66 8.61 -7.81
N VAL A 26 17.07 8.53 -6.63
CA VAL A 26 17.73 7.95 -5.46
C VAL A 26 17.20 6.56 -5.11
N GLY A 27 16.22 6.04 -5.88
CA GLY A 27 15.50 4.81 -5.54
C GLY A 27 14.82 4.93 -4.16
N LEU A 28 14.14 3.87 -3.72
CA LEU A 28 13.68 3.83 -2.32
C LEU A 28 14.89 3.69 -1.40
N GLY A 29 15.18 4.72 -0.61
CA GLY A 29 15.99 4.56 0.60
C GLY A 29 15.41 3.53 1.58
N SER A 30 14.10 3.26 1.51
CA SER A 30 13.39 2.24 2.31
C SER A 30 13.43 0.81 1.72
N LEU A 31 14.02 0.62 0.53
CA LEU A 31 14.20 -0.67 -0.15
C LEU A 31 15.68 -0.95 -0.41
N CYS A 32 16.57 -0.41 0.42
CA CYS A 32 17.83 -1.12 0.66
C CYS A 32 17.43 -2.52 1.12
N LEU A 33 17.80 -3.54 0.34
CA LEU A 33 17.83 -4.96 0.72
C LEU A 33 18.78 -5.23 1.90
N ALA A 34 19.01 -4.24 2.76
CA ALA A 34 19.49 -4.50 4.10
C ALA A 34 18.41 -5.39 4.72
N GLU A 35 18.80 -6.63 5.03
CA GLU A 35 18.12 -7.37 6.09
C GLU A 35 17.82 -6.34 7.18
N PRO A 36 16.55 -6.18 7.60
CA PRO A 36 16.30 -5.29 8.71
C PRO A 36 17.27 -5.73 9.80
N PRO A 37 18.09 -4.82 10.38
CA PRO A 37 18.83 -5.20 11.56
C PRO A 37 17.80 -5.84 12.48
N SER A 38 18.13 -6.96 13.10
CA SER A 38 17.30 -7.56 14.13
C SER A 38 17.21 -6.56 15.28
N ILE A 39 16.35 -5.55 15.12
CA ILE A 39 16.08 -4.54 16.11
C ILE A 39 15.23 -5.27 17.13
N LYS A 40 15.89 -5.67 18.22
CA LYS A 40 15.20 -5.91 19.47
C LYS A 40 14.63 -4.55 19.87
N PHE A 41 13.38 -4.30 19.52
CA PHE A 41 12.61 -3.20 20.10
C PHE A 41 12.34 -3.57 21.55
N GLU A 42 13.28 -3.25 22.44
CA GLU A 42 12.97 -3.08 23.86
C GLU A 42 12.27 -1.72 23.98
N PHE A 43 10.96 -1.72 23.74
CA PHE A 43 10.10 -0.64 24.22
C PHE A 43 9.44 -1.15 25.50
N GLU A 44 10.03 -0.78 26.63
CA GLU A 44 9.46 -0.96 27.94
C GLU A 44 8.24 -0.04 28.08
N SER A 45 7.06 -0.54 27.67
CA SER A 45 5.80 -0.07 28.23
C SER A 45 5.15 -1.26 28.95
N GLU A 46 5.27 -1.25 30.26
CA GLU A 46 4.62 -2.21 31.15
C GLU A 46 3.10 -2.21 30.87
N ASN A 47 2.59 -3.35 30.38
CA ASN A 47 1.17 -3.72 30.26
C ASN A 47 0.43 -3.57 28.92
N TYR A 48 1.09 -3.71 27.76
CA TYR A 48 0.38 -4.09 26.52
C TYR A 48 1.16 -5.13 25.70
N GLN A 49 0.89 -6.42 25.91
CA GLN A 49 1.44 -7.51 25.09
C GLN A 49 0.44 -7.88 23.99
N LYS A 50 0.51 -7.19 22.85
CA LYS A 50 -0.05 -7.70 21.59
C LYS A 50 1.07 -8.47 20.88
N PRO A 51 1.00 -9.81 20.74
CA PRO A 51 2.08 -10.53 20.09
C PRO A 51 2.22 -10.08 18.63
N PRO A 52 3.45 -9.87 18.11
CA PRO A 52 3.71 -9.31 16.78
C PRO A 52 3.14 -10.08 15.57
N TYR A 53 2.47 -11.22 15.77
CA TYR A 53 2.19 -12.20 14.72
C TYR A 53 0.69 -12.50 14.49
N MET A 54 -0.25 -11.83 15.17
CA MET A 54 -1.68 -12.16 15.03
C MET A 54 -2.20 -12.01 13.60
N GLN A 55 -1.77 -10.96 12.89
CA GLN A 55 -2.14 -10.74 11.50
C GLN A 55 -1.55 -11.82 10.58
N MET A 56 -0.28 -12.23 10.79
CA MET A 56 0.36 -13.26 9.97
C MET A 56 -0.30 -14.63 10.17
N GLN A 57 -0.56 -15.02 11.42
CA GLN A 57 -1.29 -16.27 11.70
C GLN A 57 -2.70 -16.27 11.07
N TRP A 58 -3.36 -15.12 11.06
CA TRP A 58 -4.66 -14.99 10.40
C TRP A 58 -4.54 -15.14 8.88
N LEU A 59 -3.51 -14.56 8.25
CA LEU A 59 -3.25 -14.72 6.82
C LEU A 59 -2.88 -16.17 6.47
N ASP A 60 -2.02 -16.82 7.26
CA ASP A 60 -1.67 -18.24 7.12
C ASP A 60 -2.92 -19.12 7.13
N GLN A 61 -3.85 -18.85 8.07
CA GLN A 61 -5.12 -19.57 8.12
C GLN A 61 -5.98 -19.32 6.87
N LYS A 62 -5.97 -18.10 6.29
CA LYS A 62 -6.69 -17.84 5.03
C LYS A 62 -6.10 -18.60 3.87
N VAL A 63 -4.78 -18.69 3.78
CA VAL A 63 -4.10 -19.52 2.78
C VAL A 63 -4.49 -20.99 2.96
N ALA A 64 -4.47 -21.50 4.19
CA ALA A 64 -4.86 -22.88 4.49
C ALA A 64 -6.33 -23.18 4.13
N ASP A 65 -7.21 -22.19 4.30
CA ASP A 65 -8.62 -22.26 3.90
C ASP A 65 -8.83 -22.09 2.38
N GLY A 66 -7.77 -21.83 1.60
CA GLY A 66 -7.86 -21.52 0.17
C GLY A 66 -8.52 -20.17 -0.15
N LYS A 67 -8.50 -19.22 0.79
CA LYS A 67 -9.12 -17.90 0.67
C LYS A 67 -8.09 -16.84 0.32
N SER A 68 -8.42 -16.01 -0.66
CA SER A 68 -7.65 -14.79 -0.98
C SER A 68 -7.98 -13.66 -0.02
N VAL A 69 -6.99 -12.81 0.26
CA VAL A 69 -7.14 -11.63 1.10
C VAL A 69 -6.94 -10.36 0.27
N LEU A 70 -7.80 -9.37 0.50
CA LEU A 70 -7.61 -8.01 0.00
C LEU A 70 -7.01 -7.19 1.13
N TYR A 71 -5.77 -6.76 0.97
CA TYR A 71 -5.16 -5.82 1.91
C TYR A 71 -5.67 -4.40 1.61
N VAL A 72 -6.02 -3.63 2.64
CA VAL A 72 -6.58 -2.27 2.51
C VAL A 72 -5.83 -1.36 3.48
N ALA A 73 -5.20 -0.31 2.96
CA ALA A 73 -4.55 0.70 3.80
C ALA A 73 -4.74 2.11 3.24
N PHE A 74 -5.34 2.98 4.05
CA PHE A 74 -5.59 4.38 3.73
C PHE A 74 -4.72 5.35 4.55
N GLY A 75 -3.74 4.84 5.31
CA GLY A 75 -2.92 5.65 6.22
C GLY A 75 -3.75 6.19 7.41
N ASN A 76 -3.25 7.25 8.05
CA ASN A 76 -3.89 7.84 9.24
C ASN A 76 -5.15 8.67 8.92
N GLU A 77 -5.57 8.75 7.65
CA GLU A 77 -6.57 9.70 7.16
C GLU A 77 -7.97 9.11 7.00
N SER A 78 -8.20 7.85 7.39
CA SER A 78 -9.52 7.21 7.26
C SER A 78 -10.31 7.17 8.57
N GLU A 79 -11.47 7.83 8.59
CA GLU A 79 -12.50 7.64 9.62
C GLU A 79 -13.38 6.43 9.26
N LEU A 80 -13.63 5.56 10.23
CA LEU A 80 -14.50 4.39 10.09
C LEU A 80 -15.77 4.59 10.91
N ASP A 81 -16.93 4.30 10.31
CA ASP A 81 -18.21 4.37 11.00
C ASP A 81 -18.28 3.42 12.20
N ASP A 82 -19.08 3.82 13.20
CA ASP A 82 -19.39 2.97 14.34
C ASP A 82 -19.94 1.61 13.89
N GLY A 83 -19.43 0.56 14.54
CA GLY A 83 -19.81 -0.83 14.26
C GLY A 83 -19.22 -1.43 12.98
N PHE A 84 -18.35 -0.73 12.23
CA PHE A 84 -17.65 -1.32 11.08
C PHE A 84 -16.93 -2.62 11.44
N GLU A 85 -16.22 -2.61 12.57
CA GLU A 85 -15.45 -3.74 13.08
C GLU A 85 -16.33 -4.98 13.30
N GLU A 86 -17.48 -4.82 13.96
CA GLU A 86 -18.43 -5.92 14.18
C GLU A 86 -19.04 -6.44 12.86
N ARG A 87 -19.23 -5.58 11.86
CA ARG A 87 -19.68 -6.00 10.52
C ARG A 87 -18.63 -6.83 9.77
N VAL A 88 -17.34 -6.60 9.99
CA VAL A 88 -16.26 -7.28 9.26
C VAL A 88 -15.63 -8.45 10.00
N LYS A 89 -15.81 -8.56 11.32
CA LYS A 89 -15.16 -9.53 12.22
C LYS A 89 -15.17 -11.00 11.76
N LYS A 90 -16.21 -11.42 11.03
CA LYS A 90 -16.33 -12.80 10.51
C LYS A 90 -15.48 -13.07 9.26
N ARG A 91 -15.12 -12.03 8.51
CA ARG A 91 -14.49 -12.12 7.18
C ARG A 91 -13.16 -11.37 7.05
N GLY A 92 -12.87 -10.45 7.95
CA GLY A 92 -11.67 -9.61 7.93
C GLY A 92 -11.16 -9.32 9.34
N ILE A 93 -9.94 -8.79 9.38
CA ILE A 93 -9.31 -8.24 10.59
C ILE A 93 -9.14 -6.73 10.40
N LEU A 94 -9.43 -5.95 11.44
CA LEU A 94 -9.18 -4.51 11.47
C LEU A 94 -7.95 -4.24 12.33
N MET A 95 -6.94 -3.62 11.75
CA MET A 95 -5.73 -3.20 12.46
C MET A 95 -5.75 -1.69 12.62
N ARG A 96 -5.83 -1.21 13.87
CA ARG A 96 -5.77 0.22 14.22
C ARG A 96 -4.34 0.69 14.52
N ASP A 97 -3.49 -0.24 14.91
CA ASP A 97 -2.07 0.02 15.17
C ASP A 97 -1.27 -0.06 13.87
N TRP A 98 -0.03 0.41 13.92
CA TRP A 98 0.92 0.25 12.84
C TRP A 98 1.12 -1.25 12.50
N VAL A 99 1.19 -1.54 11.20
CA VAL A 99 1.46 -2.88 10.66
C VAL A 99 2.67 -2.75 9.73
N ASP A 100 3.60 -3.73 9.77
CA ASP A 100 4.65 -3.78 8.75
C ASP A 100 4.02 -4.18 7.41
N GLN A 101 3.66 -3.17 6.64
CA GLN A 101 3.06 -3.30 5.32
C GLN A 101 3.92 -4.19 4.40
N ARG A 102 5.24 -4.24 4.58
CA ARG A 102 6.13 -5.08 3.75
C ARG A 102 5.94 -6.56 4.05
N GLU A 103 5.72 -6.91 5.32
CA GLU A 103 5.47 -8.30 5.72
C GLU A 103 4.15 -8.81 5.14
N VAL A 104 3.11 -7.97 5.21
CA VAL A 104 1.78 -8.24 4.62
C VAL A 104 1.87 -8.39 3.11
N LEU A 105 2.45 -7.40 2.41
CA LEU A 105 2.61 -7.45 0.95
C LEU A 105 3.52 -8.60 0.46
N GLY A 106 4.43 -9.08 1.30
CA GLY A 106 5.27 -10.24 1.02
C GLY A 106 4.58 -11.59 1.26
N HIS A 107 3.39 -11.59 1.87
CA HIS A 107 2.67 -12.80 2.22
C HIS A 107 1.94 -13.40 1.02
N GLN A 108 1.95 -14.73 0.88
CA GLN A 108 1.37 -15.44 -0.27
C GLN A 108 -0.17 -15.31 -0.40
N SER A 109 -0.86 -14.85 0.64
CA SER A 109 -2.30 -14.59 0.61
C SER A 109 -2.68 -13.34 -0.19
N ASP A 110 -1.74 -12.42 -0.36
CA ASP A 110 -2.03 -11.04 -0.72
C ASP A 110 -1.69 -10.82 -2.20
N GLN A 111 -2.71 -10.92 -3.03
CA GLN A 111 -2.58 -10.77 -4.47
C GLN A 111 -3.02 -9.40 -4.97
N VAL A 112 -3.83 -8.70 -4.17
CA VAL A 112 -4.42 -7.41 -4.50
C VAL A 112 -4.40 -6.50 -3.27
N PHE A 113 -4.02 -5.24 -3.48
CA PHE A 113 -3.95 -4.20 -2.47
C PHE A 113 -4.82 -3.01 -2.86
N LEU A 114 -5.81 -2.69 -2.03
CA LEU A 114 -6.62 -1.47 -2.16
C LEU A 114 -5.86 -0.30 -1.54
N SER A 115 -5.52 0.67 -2.38
CA SER A 115 -4.68 1.81 -2.00
C SER A 115 -5.26 3.13 -2.48
N HIS A 116 -5.09 4.16 -1.65
CA HIS A 116 -5.27 5.53 -2.10
C HIS A 116 -4.19 6.00 -3.09
N CYS A 117 -3.22 5.16 -3.45
CA CYS A 117 -2.16 5.50 -4.42
C CYS A 117 -1.21 6.62 -3.96
N GLY A 118 -0.91 6.69 -2.67
CA GLY A 118 0.27 7.43 -2.21
C GLY A 118 1.55 6.85 -2.82
N TRP A 119 2.50 7.70 -3.21
CA TRP A 119 3.63 7.28 -4.04
C TRP A 119 4.50 6.19 -3.39
N ASN A 120 4.72 6.24 -2.07
CA ASN A 120 5.46 5.19 -1.36
C ASN A 120 4.78 3.82 -1.50
N SER A 121 3.47 3.76 -1.29
CA SER A 121 2.69 2.52 -1.42
C SER A 121 2.71 1.96 -2.84
N VAL A 122 2.66 2.84 -3.85
CA VAL A 122 2.77 2.43 -5.27
C VAL A 122 4.08 1.70 -5.53
N ILE A 123 5.19 2.26 -5.04
CA ILE A 123 6.49 1.65 -5.28
C ILE A 123 6.68 0.36 -4.48
N GLU A 124 6.27 0.33 -3.20
CA GLU A 124 6.33 -0.90 -2.38
C GLU A 124 5.57 -2.06 -3.03
N ASN A 125 4.36 -1.80 -3.55
CA ASN A 125 3.57 -2.80 -4.25
C ASN A 125 4.22 -3.26 -5.56
N LYS A 126 4.81 -2.33 -6.32
CA LYS A 126 5.58 -2.68 -7.53
C LYS A 126 6.73 -3.64 -7.21
N CYS A 127 7.45 -3.38 -6.12
CA CYS A 127 8.55 -4.22 -5.66
C CYS A 127 8.09 -5.58 -5.13
N ALA A 128 6.97 -5.61 -4.40
CA ALA A 128 6.34 -6.83 -3.90
C ALA A 128 5.61 -7.64 -4.98
N LYS A 129 5.45 -7.09 -6.19
CA LYS A 129 4.69 -7.67 -7.32
C LYS A 129 3.20 -7.90 -6.99
N VAL A 130 2.63 -7.04 -6.14
CA VAL A 130 1.22 -7.05 -5.77
C VAL A 130 0.44 -6.09 -6.67
N GLN A 131 -0.76 -6.50 -7.11
CA GLN A 131 -1.61 -5.64 -7.94
C GLN A 131 -2.31 -4.58 -7.09
N ILE A 132 -2.49 -3.39 -7.64
CA ILE A 132 -3.11 -2.26 -6.94
C ILE A 132 -4.54 -2.07 -7.43
N LEU A 133 -5.50 -2.07 -6.51
CA LEU A 133 -6.81 -1.49 -6.73
C LEU A 133 -6.77 -0.03 -6.27
N ALA A 134 -6.76 0.89 -7.23
CA ALA A 134 -6.50 2.31 -7.03
C ALA A 134 -7.76 3.09 -6.67
N TRP A 135 -7.80 3.66 -5.48
CA TRP A 135 -8.90 4.50 -4.98
C TRP A 135 -8.37 5.84 -4.44
N PRO A 136 -7.99 6.78 -5.33
CA PRO A 136 -7.42 8.05 -4.92
C PRO A 136 -8.44 8.91 -4.16
N MET A 137 -7.99 9.57 -3.09
CA MET A 137 -8.81 10.40 -2.19
C MET A 137 -8.41 11.89 -2.24
N MET A 138 -7.12 12.22 -2.34
CA MET A 138 -6.62 13.62 -2.32
C MET A 138 -5.21 13.78 -2.90
N ALA A 139 -4.67 15.01 -2.92
CA ALA A 139 -3.31 15.34 -3.35
C ALA A 139 -2.97 14.84 -4.78
N GLU A 140 -1.77 14.30 -5.00
CA GLU A 140 -1.31 13.77 -6.28
C GLU A 140 -1.82 12.34 -6.58
N GLN A 141 -2.58 11.75 -5.66
CA GLN A 141 -3.08 10.39 -5.75
C GLN A 141 -3.84 10.09 -7.06
N PRO A 142 -4.68 10.98 -7.63
CA PRO A 142 -5.32 10.72 -8.91
C PRO A 142 -4.31 10.59 -10.08
N LEU A 143 -3.20 11.32 -10.04
CA LEU A 143 -2.12 11.21 -11.03
C LEU A 143 -1.35 9.90 -10.82
N ASN A 144 -1.06 9.54 -9.57
CA ASN A 144 -0.43 8.26 -9.25
C ASN A 144 -1.32 7.07 -9.66
N ALA A 145 -2.64 7.15 -9.44
CA ALA A 145 -3.60 6.13 -9.88
C ALA A 145 -3.59 5.96 -11.40
N ARG A 146 -3.48 7.07 -12.15
CA ARG A 146 -3.32 7.05 -13.60
C ARG A 146 -1.99 6.40 -14.01
N MET A 147 -0.90 6.75 -13.34
CA MET A 147 0.42 6.15 -13.55
C MET A 147 0.38 4.62 -13.33
N VAL A 148 -0.26 4.17 -12.26
CA VAL A 148 -0.43 2.74 -11.92
C VAL A 148 -1.16 1.97 -13.02
N MET A 149 -2.24 2.55 -13.58
CA MET A 149 -3.05 1.90 -14.60
C MET A 149 -2.43 1.97 -16.00
N GLU A 150 -2.04 3.16 -16.44
CA GLU A 150 -1.72 3.43 -17.84
C GLU A 150 -0.23 3.16 -18.16
N GLU A 151 0.66 3.53 -17.24
CA GLU A 151 2.11 3.51 -17.48
C GLU A 151 2.77 2.26 -16.86
N ILE A 152 2.59 2.06 -15.55
CA ILE A 152 3.21 0.93 -14.81
C ILE A 152 2.47 -0.39 -15.07
N LYS A 153 1.16 -0.31 -15.34
CA LYS A 153 0.26 -1.44 -15.65
C LYS A 153 0.24 -2.52 -14.58
N ILE A 154 0.14 -2.10 -13.32
CA ILE A 154 0.07 -3.01 -12.17
C ILE A 154 -1.26 -2.93 -11.40
N GLY A 155 -2.28 -2.27 -11.96
CA GLY A 155 -3.50 -2.06 -11.22
C GLY A 155 -4.69 -1.61 -12.04
N LEU A 156 -5.84 -1.58 -11.37
CA LEU A 156 -7.11 -1.08 -11.86
C LEU A 156 -7.59 0.05 -10.95
N ARG A 157 -8.35 1.00 -11.49
CA ARG A 157 -8.93 2.10 -10.72
C ARG A 157 -10.37 1.77 -10.39
N VAL A 158 -10.74 2.04 -9.14
CA VAL A 158 -12.10 1.90 -8.66
C VAL A 158 -13.00 2.92 -9.38
N GLU A 159 -14.06 2.44 -10.01
CA GLU A 159 -15.09 3.30 -10.60
C GLU A 159 -16.01 3.83 -9.50
N ILE A 160 -16.21 5.16 -9.50
CA ILE A 160 -17.06 5.82 -8.53
C ILE A 160 -18.40 6.12 -9.18
N SER A 161 -19.49 5.74 -8.52
CA SER A 161 -20.86 5.79 -9.06
C SER A 161 -21.32 7.18 -9.51
N ASN A 162 -20.74 8.26 -8.97
CA ASN A 162 -21.23 9.64 -9.15
C ASN A 162 -20.12 10.64 -9.57
N GLU A 163 -19.00 10.18 -10.13
CA GLU A 163 -17.84 11.03 -10.54
C GLU A 163 -17.17 11.86 -9.41
N SER A 164 -17.75 11.89 -8.20
CA SER A 164 -17.19 12.51 -7.01
C SER A 164 -16.07 11.67 -6.43
N VAL A 165 -14.94 12.29 -6.07
CA VAL A 165 -13.78 11.63 -5.42
C VAL A 165 -14.16 10.94 -4.09
N LYS A 166 -15.31 11.31 -3.50
CA LYS A 166 -15.87 10.73 -2.26
C LYS A 166 -17.13 9.86 -2.47
N GLY A 167 -17.50 9.59 -3.72
CA GLY A 167 -18.74 8.86 -4.02
C GLY A 167 -18.67 7.37 -3.64
N PHE A 168 -19.84 6.74 -3.52
CA PHE A 168 -19.93 5.28 -3.34
C PHE A 168 -19.32 4.56 -4.54
N VAL A 169 -18.60 3.47 -4.28
CA VAL A 169 -18.12 2.56 -5.33
C VAL A 169 -19.32 1.87 -5.95
N LYS A 170 -19.31 1.77 -7.27
CA LYS A 170 -20.38 1.16 -8.06
C LYS A 170 -20.42 -0.36 -7.91
#